data_AF-A0AAV6A5F8-F1
#
_entry.id   AF-A0AAV6A5F8-F1
#
_cell.length_a   1.000
_cell.length_b   1.000
_cell.length_c   1.000
_cell.angle_alpha   90.00
_cell.angle_beta   90.00
_cell.angle_gamma   90.00
#
_symmetry.space_group_name_H-M   'P 1'
#
loop_
_entity.id
_entity.type
_entity.pdbx_description
1 polymer ?
#
loop_
_entity_poly.entity_id
_entity_poly.type
_entity_poly.pdbx_seq_one_letter_code
_entity_poly.pdbx_strand_id
1 'polypeptide(L)'
;MAQTKSTDTERAQRADALIARMKEARGYIYPEWEFAARQDPDFVETYNRIYEQGLSDGRHVSAKVREFVAIALLAFRGAEKAGLVAHMKRALRLGATREEIFEVLETCLVPGGAPTFHRGLTALIELDGERGPS
;
A
#
# COMPACT_ATOMS: atom_id res chain seq x y z
N MET A 1 -17.91 34.51 -11.04
CA MET A 1 -18.44 33.18 -11.40
C MET A 1 -17.59 32.42 -12.42
N ALA A 2 -16.95 33.07 -13.41
CA ALA A 2 -16.04 32.37 -14.35
C ALA A 2 -14.72 31.89 -13.70
N GLN A 3 -14.14 32.68 -12.79
CA GLN A 3 -12.87 32.36 -12.14
C GLN A 3 -12.96 31.14 -11.20
N THR A 4 -14.06 31.02 -10.45
CA THR A 4 -14.34 29.86 -9.56
C THR A 4 -14.55 28.55 -10.33
N LYS A 5 -15.14 28.59 -11.54
CA LYS A 5 -15.32 27.39 -12.37
C LYS A 5 -14.02 26.91 -13.01
N SER A 6 -13.12 27.84 -13.37
CA SER A 6 -11.78 27.51 -13.88
C SER A 6 -10.95 26.80 -12.81
N THR A 7 -10.91 27.35 -11.60
CA THR A 7 -10.14 26.77 -10.48
C THR A 7 -10.65 25.40 -10.06
N ASP A 8 -11.97 25.16 -10.16
CA ASP A 8 -12.56 23.87 -9.79
C ASP A 8 -12.25 22.78 -10.84
N THR A 9 -12.25 23.17 -12.11
CA THR A 9 -11.89 22.29 -13.23
C THR A 9 -10.40 21.94 -13.19
N GLU A 10 -9.53 22.92 -12.92
CA GLU A 10 -8.09 22.71 -12.75
C GLU A 10 -7.80 21.78 -11.56
N ARG A 11 -8.49 21.96 -10.43
CA ARG A 11 -8.37 21.08 -9.26
C ARG A 11 -8.75 19.64 -9.60
N ALA A 12 -9.88 19.44 -10.27
CA ALA A 12 -10.35 18.11 -10.66
C ALA A 12 -9.34 17.41 -11.59
N GLN A 13 -8.82 18.12 -12.59
CA GLN A 13 -7.79 17.58 -13.49
C GLN A 13 -6.50 17.20 -12.74
N ARG A 14 -6.05 18.05 -11.80
CA ARG A 14 -4.88 17.74 -10.96
C ARG A 14 -5.12 16.51 -10.09
N ALA A 15 -6.31 16.38 -9.51
CA ALA A 15 -6.69 15.22 -8.70
C ALA A 15 -6.68 13.92 -9.53
N ASP A 16 -7.28 13.93 -10.71
CA ASP A 16 -7.33 12.75 -11.59
C ASP A 16 -5.93 12.34 -12.06
N ALA A 17 -5.07 13.31 -12.40
CA ALA A 17 -3.68 13.06 -12.76
C ALA A 17 -2.87 12.47 -11.58
N LEU A 18 -3.08 12.97 -10.35
CA LEU A 18 -2.47 12.43 -9.14
C LEU A 18 -2.94 10.98 -8.87
N ILE A 19 -4.25 10.72 -8.95
CA ILE A 19 -4.82 9.38 -8.77
C ILE A 19 -4.22 8.39 -9.78
N ALA A 20 -4.14 8.77 -11.06
CA ALA A 20 -3.57 7.94 -12.11
C ALA A 20 -2.11 7.58 -11.81
N ARG A 21 -1.29 8.58 -11.43
CA ARG A 21 0.12 8.35 -11.07
C ARG A 21 0.29 7.44 -9.85
N MET A 22 -0.54 7.63 -8.82
CA MET A 22 -0.52 6.77 -7.63
C MET A 22 -0.88 5.32 -7.97
N LYS A 23 -1.91 5.11 -8.80
CA LYS A 23 -2.31 3.78 -9.26
C LYS A 23 -1.20 3.09 -10.04
N GLU A 24 -0.56 3.81 -10.96
CA GLU A 24 0.54 3.28 -11.77
C GLU A 24 1.73 2.86 -10.89
N ALA A 25 2.18 3.75 -9.99
CA ALA A 25 3.35 3.50 -9.15
C ALA A 25 3.14 2.36 -8.13
N ARG A 26 1.93 2.22 -7.60
CA ARG A 26 1.63 1.31 -6.48
C ARG A 26 0.90 0.04 -6.92
N GLY A 27 0.31 0.01 -8.11
CA GLY A 27 -0.60 -1.03 -8.58
C GLY A 27 -1.99 -1.00 -7.91
N TYR A 28 -2.23 -0.07 -6.99
CA TYR A 28 -3.51 0.14 -6.32
C TYR A 28 -3.61 1.56 -5.73
N ILE A 29 -4.83 2.00 -5.47
CA ILE A 29 -5.14 3.11 -4.56
C ILE A 29 -6.45 2.74 -3.87
N TYR A 30 -6.58 3.05 -2.58
CA TYR A 30 -7.85 2.81 -1.90
C TYR A 30 -8.88 3.88 -2.27
N PRO A 31 -10.18 3.55 -2.34
CA PRO A 31 -11.24 4.50 -2.70
C PRO A 31 -11.24 5.77 -1.84
N GLU A 32 -10.89 5.67 -0.56
CA GLU A 32 -10.79 6.81 0.36
C GLU A 32 -9.68 7.79 -0.04
N TRP A 33 -8.60 7.33 -0.67
CA TRP A 33 -7.53 8.20 -1.18
C TRP A 33 -7.90 8.83 -2.53
N GLU A 34 -8.70 8.17 -3.36
CA GLU A 34 -9.29 8.82 -4.54
C GLU A 34 -10.24 9.94 -4.13
N PHE A 35 -11.09 9.67 -3.14
CA PHE A 35 -11.97 10.68 -2.57
C PHE A 35 -11.17 11.85 -2.01
N ALA A 36 -10.16 11.59 -1.17
CA ALA A 36 -9.31 12.61 -0.59
C ALA A 36 -8.60 13.46 -1.67
N ALA A 37 -8.09 12.83 -2.74
CA ALA A 37 -7.41 13.55 -3.82
C ALA A 37 -8.35 14.51 -4.56
N ARG A 38 -9.63 14.11 -4.76
CA ARG A 38 -10.65 14.99 -5.37
C ARG A 38 -11.06 16.14 -4.45
N GLN A 39 -10.96 15.98 -3.12
CA GLN A 39 -11.25 17.04 -2.16
C GLN A 39 -10.08 18.01 -1.99
N ASP A 40 -8.88 17.49 -1.78
CA ASP A 40 -7.65 18.24 -1.52
C ASP A 40 -6.43 17.54 -2.17
N PRO A 41 -6.16 17.83 -3.46
CA PRO A 41 -5.05 17.21 -4.16
C PRO A 41 -3.68 17.63 -3.63
N ASP A 42 -3.55 18.81 -3.00
CA ASP A 42 -2.26 19.29 -2.48
C ASP A 42 -1.86 18.51 -1.21
N PHE A 43 -2.85 18.22 -0.34
CA PHE A 43 -2.63 17.35 0.80
C PHE A 43 -2.25 15.93 0.37
N VAL A 44 -2.97 15.35 -0.59
CA VAL A 44 -2.68 13.98 -1.05
C VAL A 44 -1.35 13.90 -1.79
N GLU A 45 -0.96 14.93 -2.55
CA GLU A 45 0.37 15.02 -3.16
C GLU A 45 1.48 15.00 -2.09
N THR A 46 1.28 15.76 -1.01
CA THR A 46 2.23 15.79 0.11
C THR A 46 2.33 14.43 0.81
N TYR A 47 1.19 13.80 1.08
CA TYR A 47 1.15 12.43 1.60
C TYR A 47 1.85 11.44 0.64
N ASN A 48 1.59 11.54 -0.66
CA ASN A 48 2.17 10.66 -1.67
C ASN A 48 3.70 10.75 -1.67
N ARG A 49 4.26 11.96 -1.56
CA ARG A 49 5.71 12.15 -1.43
C ARG A 49 6.29 11.46 -0.20
N ILE A 50 5.61 11.53 0.94
CA ILE A 50 6.05 10.83 2.17
C ILE A 50 5.99 9.31 1.96
N TYR A 51 4.90 8.81 1.37
CA TYR A 51 4.74 7.40 1.06
C TYR A 51 5.87 6.90 0.13
N GLU A 52 6.15 7.61 -0.96
CA GLU A 52 7.21 7.24 -1.91
C GLU A 52 8.59 7.25 -1.25
N GLN A 53 8.90 8.26 -0.43
CA GLN A 53 10.17 8.30 0.29
C GLN A 53 10.30 7.19 1.34
N GLY A 54 9.19 6.78 1.96
CA GLY A 54 9.15 5.76 3.01
C GLY A 54 9.16 4.32 2.48
N LEU A 55 8.58 4.06 1.31
CA LEU A 55 8.34 2.71 0.79
C LEU A 55 9.05 2.40 -0.54
N SER A 56 9.71 3.36 -1.18
CA SER A 56 10.64 3.09 -2.29
C SER A 56 12.02 2.68 -1.77
N ASP A 57 12.96 2.38 -2.68
CA ASP A 57 14.34 2.05 -2.29
C ASP A 57 14.96 3.20 -1.49
N GLY A 58 15.48 2.87 -0.31
CA GLY A 58 16.26 3.77 0.51
C GLY A 58 17.75 3.68 0.22
N ARG A 59 18.52 4.60 0.82
CA ARG A 59 19.99 4.58 0.75
C ARG A 59 20.63 3.33 1.37
N HIS A 60 19.94 2.70 2.33
CA HIS A 60 20.48 1.58 3.12
C HIS A 60 19.52 0.40 3.26
N VAL A 61 18.23 0.60 2.98
CA VAL A 61 17.19 -0.42 3.14
C VAL A 61 16.39 -0.45 1.85
N SER A 62 16.31 -1.61 1.21
CA SER A 62 15.58 -1.78 -0.03
C SER A 62 14.08 -1.64 0.16
N ALA A 63 13.38 -1.34 -0.92
CA ALA A 63 11.92 -1.29 -0.97
C ALA A 63 11.30 -2.63 -0.50
N LYS A 64 11.92 -3.76 -0.86
CA LYS A 64 11.48 -5.11 -0.43
C LYS A 64 11.44 -5.23 1.10
N VAL A 65 12.52 -4.85 1.77
CA VAL A 65 12.60 -4.91 3.24
C VAL A 65 11.64 -3.91 3.88
N ARG A 66 11.46 -2.73 3.30
CA ARG A 66 10.47 -1.74 3.75
C ARG A 66 9.04 -2.28 3.66
N GLU A 67 8.73 -3.05 2.63
CA GLU A 67 7.44 -3.74 2.52
C GLU A 67 7.26 -4.83 3.58
N PHE A 68 8.30 -5.59 3.94
CA PHE A 68 8.22 -6.52 5.07
C PHE A 68 7.86 -5.82 6.39
N VAL A 69 8.46 -4.65 6.65
CA VAL A 69 8.12 -3.82 7.82
C VAL A 69 6.66 -3.33 7.73
N ALA A 70 6.21 -2.87 6.55
CA ALA A 70 4.83 -2.43 6.36
C ALA A 70 3.84 -3.57 6.63
N ILE A 71 4.07 -4.76 6.06
CA ILE A 71 3.26 -5.96 6.27
C ILE A 71 3.18 -6.30 7.77
N ALA A 72 4.31 -6.32 8.47
CA ALA A 72 4.37 -6.59 9.90
C ALA A 72 3.55 -5.59 10.72
N LEU A 73 3.70 -4.29 10.46
CA LEU A 73 2.98 -3.22 11.15
C LEU A 73 1.47 -3.25 10.87
N LEU A 74 1.08 -3.54 9.62
CA LEU A 74 -0.33 -3.67 9.23
C LEU A 74 -0.99 -4.88 9.89
N ALA A 75 -0.27 -6.01 9.97
CA ALA A 75 -0.75 -7.20 10.66
C ALA A 75 -0.95 -6.92 12.16
N PHE A 76 0.02 -6.24 12.79
CA PHE A 76 0.00 -5.94 14.22
C PHE A 76 -1.11 -4.97 14.60
N ARG A 77 -1.27 -3.88 13.84
CA ARG A 77 -2.33 -2.87 14.10
C ARG A 77 -3.75 -3.38 13.85
N GLY A 78 -3.90 -4.58 13.25
CA GLY A 78 -5.18 -5.10 12.83
C GLY A 78 -5.79 -4.35 11.64
N ALA A 79 -4.96 -4.01 10.65
CA ALA A 79 -5.45 -3.40 9.41
C ALA A 79 -6.39 -4.35 8.65
N GLU A 80 -7.26 -3.77 7.83
CA GLU A 80 -8.11 -4.53 6.91
C GLU A 80 -7.27 -5.44 6.00
N LYS A 81 -7.81 -6.62 5.70
CA LYS A 81 -7.11 -7.65 4.91
C LYS A 81 -6.64 -7.13 3.54
N ALA A 82 -7.46 -6.34 2.87
CA ALA A 82 -7.10 -5.69 1.59
C ALA A 82 -5.85 -4.81 1.71
N GLY A 83 -5.64 -4.20 2.88
CA GLY A 83 -4.42 -3.48 3.26
C GLY A 83 -3.17 -4.35 3.13
N LEU A 84 -3.20 -5.46 3.85
CA LEU A 84 -2.12 -6.46 3.88
C LEU A 84 -1.84 -7.05 2.50
N VAL A 85 -2.88 -7.49 1.79
CA VAL A 85 -2.75 -8.09 0.44
C VAL A 85 -2.08 -7.11 -0.52
N ALA A 86 -2.43 -5.82 -0.47
CA ALA A 86 -1.83 -4.81 -1.35
C ALA A 86 -0.31 -4.65 -1.14
N HIS A 87 0.13 -4.65 0.12
CA HIS A 87 1.55 -4.57 0.48
C HIS A 87 2.30 -5.87 0.16
N MET A 88 1.69 -7.05 0.38
CA MET A 88 2.27 -8.34 -0.04
C MET A 88 2.45 -8.41 -1.56
N LYS A 89 1.46 -7.98 -2.35
CA LYS A 89 1.58 -7.87 -3.83
C LYS A 89 2.72 -6.95 -4.24
N ARG A 90 2.91 -5.83 -3.54
CA ARG A 90 4.03 -4.91 -3.80
C ARG A 90 5.38 -5.55 -3.46
N ALA A 91 5.49 -6.25 -2.33
CA ALA A 91 6.68 -7.02 -1.98
C ALA A 91 7.05 -8.05 -3.06
N LEU A 92 6.06 -8.81 -3.57
CA LEU A 92 6.27 -9.77 -4.64
C LEU A 92 6.80 -9.11 -5.93
N ARG A 93 6.24 -7.95 -6.33
CA ARG A 93 6.75 -7.19 -7.49
C ARG A 93 8.19 -6.68 -7.29
N LEU A 94 8.62 -6.52 -6.04
CA LEU A 94 9.98 -6.13 -5.67
C LEU A 94 10.92 -7.35 -5.49
N GLY A 95 10.48 -8.53 -5.92
CA GLY A 95 11.27 -9.77 -5.87
C GLY A 95 11.23 -10.49 -4.53
N ALA A 96 10.23 -10.21 -3.68
CA ALA A 96 9.98 -11.07 -2.53
C ALA A 96 9.39 -12.41 -2.96
N THR A 97 9.66 -13.46 -2.19
CA THR A 97 8.93 -14.72 -2.31
C THR A 97 7.82 -14.81 -1.26
N ARG A 98 6.89 -15.74 -1.45
CA ARG A 98 5.81 -16.00 -0.48
C ARG A 98 6.38 -16.63 0.79
N GLU A 99 7.43 -17.41 0.66
CA GLU A 99 8.19 -18.00 1.75
C GLU A 99 8.87 -16.91 2.59
N GLU A 100 9.51 -15.92 1.96
CA GLU A 100 10.05 -14.75 2.70
C GLU A 100 8.95 -13.99 3.45
N ILE A 101 7.79 -13.79 2.82
CA ILE A 101 6.63 -13.16 3.48
C ILE A 101 6.15 -14.02 4.65
N PHE A 102 6.11 -15.34 4.50
CA PHE A 102 5.72 -16.26 5.57
C PHE A 102 6.68 -16.19 6.77
N GLU A 103 7.99 -16.19 6.54
CA GLU A 103 9.01 -16.04 7.60
C GLU A 103 8.88 -14.68 8.34
N VAL A 104 8.51 -13.60 7.63
CA VAL A 104 8.19 -12.31 8.26
C VAL A 104 6.98 -12.44 9.19
N LEU A 105 5.95 -13.18 8.79
CA LEU A 105 4.77 -13.43 9.63
C LEU A 105 5.12 -14.28 10.85
N GLU A 106 5.91 -15.34 10.69
CA GLU A 106 6.42 -16.14 11.81
C GLU A 106 7.19 -15.25 12.80
N THR A 107 8.02 -14.34 12.30
CA THR A 107 8.71 -13.34 13.13
C THR A 107 7.72 -12.47 13.89
N CYS A 108 6.61 -12.06 13.27
CA CYS A 108 5.58 -11.24 13.92
C CYS A 108 4.82 -11.96 15.04
N LEU A 109 4.78 -13.29 15.05
CA LEU A 109 4.14 -14.08 16.09
C LEU A 109 4.76 -13.80 17.47
N VAL A 110 6.09 -13.64 17.53
CA VAL A 110 6.84 -13.50 18.78
C VAL A 110 6.55 -12.17 19.49
N PRO A 111 6.72 -10.98 18.86
CA PRO A 111 6.43 -9.71 19.51
C PRO A 111 4.96 -9.27 19.40
N GLY A 112 4.22 -9.77 18.39
CA GLY A 112 2.85 -9.33 18.08
C GLY A 112 1.75 -10.31 18.49
N GLY A 113 2.11 -11.53 18.92
CA GLY A 113 1.17 -12.57 19.33
C GLY A 113 0.39 -13.23 18.18
N ALA A 114 -0.35 -14.29 18.52
CA ALA A 114 -1.12 -15.10 17.57
C ALA A 114 -2.11 -14.30 16.68
N PRO A 115 -2.80 -13.24 17.17
CA PRO A 115 -3.68 -12.44 16.31
C PRO A 115 -2.96 -11.75 15.15
N THR A 116 -1.71 -11.30 15.37
CA THR A 116 -0.89 -10.67 14.32
C THR A 116 -0.55 -11.68 13.23
N PHE A 117 -0.05 -12.85 13.63
CA PHE A 117 0.26 -13.94 12.71
C PHE A 117 -0.98 -14.37 11.90
N HIS A 118 -2.10 -14.61 12.57
CA HIS A 118 -3.34 -15.05 11.93
C HIS A 118 -3.84 -14.07 10.86
N ARG A 119 -3.81 -12.76 11.14
CA ARG A 119 -4.20 -11.75 10.15
C ARG A 119 -3.29 -11.77 8.93
N GLY A 120 -1.98 -11.84 9.14
CA GLY A 120 -1.03 -12.00 8.04
C GLY A 120 -1.30 -13.25 7.21
N LEU A 121 -1.53 -14.39 7.87
CA LEU A 121 -1.75 -15.67 7.20
C LEU A 121 -3.01 -15.65 6.33
N THR A 122 -4.11 -15.09 6.82
CA THR A 122 -5.34 -14.97 6.01
C THR A 122 -5.17 -14.11 4.77
N ALA A 123 -4.35 -13.05 4.83
CA ALA A 123 -4.00 -12.24 3.66
C ALA A 123 -3.11 -13.03 2.68
N LEU A 124 -2.16 -13.82 3.18
CA LEU A 124 -1.30 -14.65 2.35
C LEU A 124 -2.08 -15.75 1.61
N ILE A 125 -3.06 -16.38 2.28
CA ILE A 125 -3.96 -17.37 1.68
C ILE A 125 -4.75 -16.79 0.51
N GLU A 126 -5.29 -15.57 0.67
CA GLU A 126 -6.00 -14.88 -0.42
C GLU A 126 -5.07 -14.67 -1.62
N LEU A 127 -3.84 -14.24 -1.35
CA LEU A 127 -2.83 -14.05 -2.38
C LEU A 127 -2.44 -15.36 -3.08
N ASP A 128 -2.48 -16.49 -2.39
CA ASP A 128 -2.24 -17.82 -2.96
C ASP A 128 -3.41 -18.28 -3.85
N GLY A 129 -4.65 -18.00 -3.43
CA GLY A 129 -5.85 -18.32 -4.21
C GLY A 129 -5.89 -17.63 -5.58
N GLU A 130 -5.26 -16.47 -5.72
CA GLU A 130 -5.13 -15.76 -7.01
C GLU A 130 -4.21 -16.45 -8.02
N ARG A 131 -3.40 -17.44 -7.60
CA ARG A 131 -2.42 -18.11 -8.48
C ARG A 131 -3.05 -19.01 -9.55
N GLY A 132 -4.32 -19.39 -9.38
CA GLY A 132 -4.91 -20.51 -10.14
C GLY A 132 -4.19 -21.84 -9.85
N PRO A 133 -4.80 -23.00 -10.14
CA PRO A 133 -4.08 -24.27 -10.00
C PRO A 133 -2.91 -24.31 -11.00
N SER A 134 -1.74 -24.70 -10.50
CA SER A 134 -0.53 -25.00 -11.30
C SER A 134 -0.74 -26.19 -12.23
#